data_AF-A0A238BL23-F1
#
_entry.id   AF-A0A238BL23-F1
#
_cell.length_a   1.000
_cell.length_b   1.000
_cell.length_c   1.000
_cell.angle_alpha   90.00
_cell.angle_beta   90.00
_cell.angle_gamma   90.00
#
_symmetry.space_group_name_H-M   'P 1'
#
loop_
_entity.id
_entity.type
_entity.pdbx_description
1 polymer ?
#
loop_
_entity_poly.entity_id
_entity_poly.type
_entity_poly.pdbx_seq_one_letter_code
_entity_poly.pdbx_strand_id
1 'polypeptide(L)'
;MKQEHFICHIIHHLQLVYSHSVITFGDLFVQDKYEMGESSNLNSWKNLLATTENYSVPHKHLVQLIIKLGILQVKLIIFLLVIVFNLLITSAKNSLNMSRSMIQKASSTIIQPDDRQEKILIEKLIVVINNALTPLSLRLVQVDDEYDDQNSYIVLLSDRRPSNFLRDAFGLTQTEFTLFHLWVNAICSSENDEILKCEAFSIASDLLLKGKKVDEEHLLQQFVSNKWLAMDNERATIRLDTRGIAELQNYFSSRADELKLEKCVICGKFIVVKNRAVFCRMCGSFSHRQCGLKMIKSVKTRKVLCPGKLENGESCTAGFHISVEIESVNQNQKGYFHYFSQQ
;
A
#
# COMPACT_ATOMS: atom_id res chain seq x y z
N MET A 1 11.86 -5.27 21.04
CA MET A 1 11.04 -4.76 22.17
C MET A 1 9.88 -3.81 21.77
N LYS A 2 9.99 -2.86 20.83
CA LYS A 2 8.84 -1.98 20.47
C LYS A 2 7.80 -2.63 19.52
N GLN A 3 8.17 -3.61 18.69
CA GLN A 3 7.24 -4.32 17.80
C GLN A 3 6.37 -5.36 18.53
N GLU A 4 6.89 -6.04 19.55
CA GLU A 4 6.13 -7.04 20.32
C GLU A 4 5.03 -6.40 21.18
N HIS A 5 5.27 -5.20 21.70
CA HIS A 5 4.27 -4.43 22.45
C HIS A 5 3.12 -3.95 21.55
N PHE A 6 3.39 -3.64 20.27
CA PHE A 6 2.37 -3.26 19.29
C PHE A 6 1.52 -4.47 18.85
N ILE A 7 2.12 -5.65 18.74
CA ILE A 7 1.43 -6.91 18.42
C ILE A 7 0.48 -7.31 19.56
N CYS A 8 0.92 -7.25 20.82
CA CYS A 8 0.04 -7.49 21.97
C CYS A 8 -1.09 -6.45 22.05
N HIS A 9 -0.83 -5.19 21.71
CA HIS A 9 -1.87 -4.16 21.72
C HIS A 9 -2.89 -4.35 20.60
N ILE A 10 -2.50 -4.81 19.42
CA ILE A 10 -3.42 -5.17 18.31
C ILE A 10 -4.23 -6.43 18.67
N ILE A 11 -3.61 -7.46 19.22
CA ILE A 11 -4.32 -8.67 19.66
C ILE A 11 -5.32 -8.33 20.77
N HIS A 12 -4.92 -7.49 21.73
CA HIS A 12 -5.78 -7.05 22.82
C HIS A 12 -6.89 -6.09 22.34
N HIS A 13 -6.64 -5.23 21.36
CA HIS A 13 -7.69 -4.41 20.74
C HIS A 13 -8.65 -5.24 19.87
N LEU A 14 -8.16 -6.27 19.17
CA LEU A 14 -9.00 -7.23 18.45
C LEU A 14 -9.78 -8.13 19.41
N GLN A 15 -9.30 -8.37 20.63
CA GLN A 15 -10.06 -9.05 21.69
C GLN A 15 -11.10 -8.13 22.35
N LEU A 16 -10.77 -6.85 22.59
CA LEU A 16 -11.66 -5.91 23.26
C LEU A 16 -12.79 -5.39 22.36
N VAL A 17 -12.52 -5.16 21.07
CA VAL A 17 -13.56 -4.75 20.09
C VAL A 17 -14.58 -5.88 19.83
N TYR A 18 -14.26 -7.13 20.18
CA TYR A 18 -15.11 -8.31 19.98
C TYR A 18 -15.73 -8.85 21.29
N SER A 19 -15.70 -8.08 22.38
CA SER A 19 -16.21 -8.51 23.68
C SER A 19 -17.74 -8.48 23.84
N HIS A 20 -18.52 -8.12 22.81
CA HIS A 20 -20.00 -8.14 22.84
C HIS A 20 -20.66 -9.05 21.79
N SER A 21 -19.89 -9.83 21.04
CA SER A 21 -20.41 -10.99 20.30
C SER A 21 -19.29 -12.02 20.16
N VAL A 22 -19.41 -13.13 20.88
CA VAL A 22 -18.46 -14.24 20.84
C VAL A 22 -18.52 -14.88 19.45
N ILE A 23 -17.67 -14.39 18.55
CA ILE A 23 -17.21 -15.08 17.34
C ILE A 23 -15.72 -14.78 17.28
N THR A 24 -14.90 -15.73 17.69
CA THR A 24 -13.45 -15.64 17.49
C THR A 24 -13.15 -15.68 16.00
N PHE A 25 -12.02 -15.11 15.55
CA PHE A 25 -11.60 -15.26 14.15
C PHE A 25 -11.42 -16.74 13.75
N GLY A 26 -11.29 -17.64 14.73
CA GLY A 26 -11.34 -19.10 14.56
C GLY A 26 -12.74 -19.63 14.21
N ASP A 27 -13.81 -19.05 14.73
CA ASP A 27 -15.19 -19.43 14.42
C ASP A 27 -15.59 -19.02 12.97
N LEU A 28 -14.81 -18.14 12.33
CA LEU A 28 -15.06 -17.63 10.96
C LEU A 28 -14.71 -18.62 9.83
N PHE A 29 -14.04 -19.73 10.14
CA PHE A 29 -13.57 -20.71 9.15
C PHE A 29 -14.05 -22.15 9.43
N VAL A 30 -14.90 -22.35 10.44
CA VAL A 30 -15.32 -23.69 10.90
C VAL A 30 -16.52 -24.26 10.13
N GLN A 31 -17.10 -23.55 9.16
CA GLN A 31 -18.32 -24.03 8.49
C GLN A 31 -18.13 -24.94 7.27
N ASP A 32 -16.92 -25.11 6.73
CA ASP A 32 -16.69 -26.05 5.63
C ASP A 32 -15.97 -27.31 6.14
N LYS A 33 -16.64 -28.46 6.03
CA LYS A 33 -16.07 -29.79 6.33
C LYS A 33 -14.92 -30.09 5.36
N TYR A 34 -13.68 -30.11 5.86
CA TYR A 34 -12.51 -30.58 5.10
C TYR A 34 -12.10 -31.98 5.55
N GLU A 35 -12.13 -32.95 4.62
CA GLU A 35 -11.47 -34.24 4.77
C GLU A 35 -9.96 -34.07 4.50
N MET A 36 -9.10 -34.33 5.50
CA MET A 36 -7.65 -34.19 5.36
C MET A 36 -6.98 -35.54 5.04
N GLY A 37 -6.35 -35.62 3.86
CA GLY A 37 -5.37 -36.65 3.52
C GLY A 37 -3.93 -36.24 3.89
N GLU A 38 -3.11 -37.22 4.28
CA GLU A 38 -1.73 -37.05 4.75
C GLU A 38 -0.73 -36.69 3.62
N SER A 39 -0.30 -35.42 3.54
CA SER A 39 1.05 -35.03 3.07
C SER A 39 1.39 -33.60 3.51
N SER A 40 2.53 -33.42 4.18
CA SER A 40 2.66 -32.47 5.30
C SER A 40 3.25 -31.09 5.00
N ASN A 41 3.20 -30.57 3.77
CA ASN A 41 3.47 -29.13 3.52
C ASN A 41 2.80 -28.61 2.25
N LEU A 42 2.87 -29.39 1.16
CA LEU A 42 2.20 -29.07 -0.10
C LEU A 42 0.67 -29.03 0.07
N ASN A 43 0.11 -29.90 0.92
CA ASN A 43 -1.32 -29.90 1.22
C ASN A 43 -1.72 -28.68 2.07
N SER A 44 -0.86 -28.26 3.00
CA SER A 44 -1.09 -27.10 3.88
C SER A 44 -1.17 -25.79 3.08
N TRP A 45 -0.24 -25.57 2.14
CA TRP A 45 -0.27 -24.41 1.24
C TRP A 45 -1.49 -24.42 0.32
N LYS A 46 -1.85 -25.57 -0.26
CA LYS A 46 -3.07 -25.70 -1.07
C LYS A 46 -4.32 -25.35 -0.28
N ASN A 47 -4.41 -25.78 0.97
CA ASN A 47 -5.52 -25.45 1.86
C ASN A 47 -5.56 -23.96 2.20
N LEU A 48 -4.42 -23.32 2.48
CA LEU A 48 -4.36 -21.86 2.66
C LEU A 48 -4.81 -21.14 1.38
N LEU A 49 -4.37 -21.60 0.22
CA LEU A 49 -4.78 -21.03 -1.06
C LEU A 49 -6.30 -21.19 -1.31
N ALA A 50 -6.87 -22.34 -0.95
CA ALA A 50 -8.31 -22.60 -1.06
C ALA A 50 -9.15 -21.60 -0.25
N THR A 51 -8.63 -21.12 0.88
CA THR A 51 -9.32 -20.06 1.67
C THR A 51 -9.51 -18.75 0.90
N THR A 52 -8.72 -18.53 -0.15
CA THR A 52 -8.78 -17.33 -1.00
C THR A 52 -9.56 -17.54 -2.30
N GLU A 53 -10.23 -18.68 -2.51
CA GLU A 53 -10.92 -18.98 -3.76
C GLU A 53 -12.37 -18.50 -3.80
N ASN A 54 -13.03 -18.41 -2.64
CA ASN A 54 -14.42 -18.00 -2.53
C ASN A 54 -14.60 -16.83 -1.56
N TYR A 55 -15.38 -15.84 -1.96
CA TYR A 55 -15.68 -14.70 -1.11
C TYR A 55 -16.49 -15.15 0.11
N SER A 56 -16.04 -14.81 1.31
CA SER A 56 -16.54 -15.33 2.58
C SER A 56 -16.46 -14.28 3.70
N VAL A 57 -16.89 -14.63 4.92
CA VAL A 57 -16.89 -13.68 6.06
C VAL A 57 -15.50 -13.11 6.38
N PRO A 58 -14.40 -13.90 6.39
CA PRO A 58 -13.04 -13.36 6.51
C PRO A 58 -12.70 -12.27 5.50
N HIS A 59 -13.13 -12.42 4.24
CA HIS A 59 -12.93 -11.42 3.20
C HIS A 59 -13.68 -10.11 3.50
N LYS A 60 -14.92 -10.21 4.01
CA LYS A 60 -15.70 -9.03 4.45
C LYS A 60 -14.98 -8.29 5.59
N HIS A 61 -14.48 -9.02 6.58
CA HIS A 61 -13.76 -8.42 7.70
C HIS A 61 -12.46 -7.76 7.27
N LEU A 62 -11.72 -8.37 6.33
CA LEU A 62 -10.52 -7.74 5.76
C LEU A 62 -10.87 -6.41 5.07
N VAL A 63 -11.94 -6.37 4.27
CA VAL A 63 -12.41 -5.13 3.64
C VAL A 63 -12.81 -4.09 4.68
N GLN A 64 -13.58 -4.47 5.72
CA GLN A 64 -13.95 -3.55 6.80
C GLN A 64 -12.73 -3.00 7.55
N LEU A 65 -11.72 -3.85 7.78
CA LEU A 65 -10.47 -3.43 8.39
C LEU A 65 -9.73 -2.42 7.50
N ILE A 66 -9.66 -2.67 6.18
CA ILE A 66 -9.05 -1.74 5.22
C ILE A 66 -9.83 -0.41 5.16
N ILE A 67 -11.17 -0.43 5.19
CA ILE A 67 -11.98 0.79 5.25
C ILE A 67 -11.67 1.60 6.52
N LYS A 68 -11.59 0.93 7.67
CA LYS A 68 -11.34 1.57 8.96
C LYS A 68 -9.93 2.15 9.07
N LEU A 69 -8.93 1.45 8.53
CA LEU A 69 -7.52 1.87 8.60
C LEU A 69 -7.10 2.74 7.41
N GLY A 70 -7.87 2.75 6.32
CA GLY A 70 -7.56 3.40 5.05
C GLY A 70 -6.60 2.63 4.15
N ILE A 71 -5.57 2.02 4.73
CA ILE A 71 -4.51 1.30 4.03
C ILE A 71 -3.95 0.20 4.92
N LEU A 72 -3.50 -0.91 4.31
CA LEU A 72 -2.95 -2.04 5.06
C LEU A 72 -1.72 -2.63 4.37
N GLN A 73 -0.63 -2.83 5.10
CA GLN A 73 0.61 -3.38 4.54
C GLN A 73 0.43 -4.85 4.13
N VAL A 74 0.94 -5.21 2.95
CA VAL A 74 0.81 -6.56 2.38
C VAL A 74 1.38 -7.62 3.33
N LYS A 75 2.57 -7.38 3.89
CA LYS A 75 3.21 -8.29 4.87
C LYS A 75 2.34 -8.54 6.10
N LEU A 76 1.61 -7.52 6.57
CA LEU A 76 0.70 -7.66 7.71
C LEU A 76 -0.52 -8.52 7.34
N ILE A 77 -1.07 -8.37 6.13
CA ILE A 77 -2.18 -9.21 5.64
C ILE A 77 -1.74 -10.67 5.59
N ILE A 78 -0.57 -10.95 5.01
CA ILE A 78 -0.02 -12.31 4.91
C ILE A 78 0.19 -12.89 6.31
N PHE A 79 0.80 -12.13 7.21
CA PHE A 79 1.00 -12.53 8.59
C PHE A 79 -0.32 -12.90 9.29
N LEU A 80 -1.36 -12.08 9.13
CA LEU A 80 -2.69 -12.35 9.69
C LEU A 80 -3.30 -13.64 9.10
N LEU A 81 -3.23 -13.83 7.78
CA LEU A 81 -3.75 -15.03 7.11
C LEU A 81 -3.03 -16.29 7.57
N VAL A 82 -1.70 -16.25 7.64
CA VAL A 82 -0.86 -17.38 8.06
C VAL A 82 -1.12 -17.73 9.53
N ILE A 83 -1.20 -16.74 10.42
CA ILE A 83 -1.50 -16.98 11.83
C ILE A 83 -2.88 -17.59 12.02
N VAL A 84 -3.90 -16.98 11.42
CA VAL A 84 -5.28 -17.48 11.52
C VAL A 84 -5.35 -18.92 11.02
N PHE A 85 -4.75 -19.20 9.87
CA PHE A 85 -4.71 -20.54 9.30
C PHE A 85 -4.00 -21.55 10.22
N ASN A 86 -2.83 -21.20 10.76
CA ASN A 86 -2.10 -22.07 11.69
C ASN A 86 -2.87 -22.32 12.99
N LEU A 87 -3.58 -21.31 13.52
CA LEU A 87 -4.44 -21.44 14.70
C LEU A 87 -5.62 -22.37 14.43
N LEU A 88 -6.27 -22.24 13.26
CA LEU A 88 -7.36 -23.12 12.85
C LEU A 88 -6.93 -24.58 12.75
N ILE A 89 -5.78 -24.83 12.13
CA ILE A 89 -5.20 -26.18 12.06
C ILE A 89 -4.93 -26.73 13.45
N THR A 90 -4.37 -25.91 14.35
CA THR A 90 -4.04 -26.34 15.71
C THR A 90 -5.30 -26.64 16.52
N SER A 91 -6.34 -25.82 16.38
CA SER A 91 -7.64 -26.02 17.03
C SER A 91 -8.34 -27.30 16.52
N ALA A 92 -8.38 -27.51 15.21
CA ALA A 92 -8.94 -28.71 14.60
C ALA A 92 -8.22 -29.99 15.09
N LYS A 93 -6.89 -29.95 15.21
CA LYS A 93 -6.09 -31.07 15.73
C LYS A 93 -6.42 -31.40 17.19
N ASN A 94 -6.65 -30.38 18.03
CA ASN A 94 -7.02 -30.58 19.44
C ASN A 94 -8.44 -31.14 19.60
N SER A 95 -9.37 -30.80 18.70
CA SER A 95 -10.74 -31.33 18.70
C SER A 95 -10.86 -32.79 18.24
N LEU A 96 -9.86 -33.31 17.52
CA LEU A 96 -9.90 -34.63 16.88
C LEU A 96 -9.25 -35.77 17.71
N ASN A 97 -8.87 -35.52 18.98
CA ASN A 97 -8.19 -36.52 19.84
C ASN A 97 -7.01 -37.24 19.15
N MET A 98 -6.26 -36.51 18.31
CA MET A 98 -5.07 -37.04 17.64
C MET A 98 -3.99 -37.35 18.68
N SER A 99 -3.32 -38.51 18.56
CA SER A 99 -2.32 -38.93 19.55
C SER A 99 -1.17 -37.91 19.67
N ARG A 100 -0.58 -37.78 20.88
CA ARG A 100 0.54 -36.88 21.18
C ARG A 100 1.72 -37.03 20.20
N SER A 101 1.96 -38.23 19.66
CA SER A 101 3.02 -38.51 18.67
C SER A 101 2.67 -38.03 17.26
N MET A 102 1.38 -37.94 16.90
CA MET A 102 0.93 -37.38 15.61
C MET A 102 0.89 -35.86 15.64
N ILE A 103 0.55 -35.25 16.79
CA ILE A 103 0.64 -33.80 16.99
C ILE A 103 2.09 -33.34 16.82
N GLN A 104 3.08 -34.05 17.39
CA GLN A 104 4.49 -33.67 17.29
C GLN A 104 5.07 -33.76 15.87
N LYS A 105 4.59 -34.71 15.03
CA LYS A 105 4.95 -34.81 13.61
C LYS A 105 4.26 -33.77 12.72
N ALA A 106 3.11 -33.23 13.15
CA ALA A 106 2.33 -32.25 12.38
C ALA A 106 2.52 -30.80 12.86
N SER A 107 3.13 -30.58 14.04
CA SER A 107 3.51 -29.25 14.56
C SER A 107 4.78 -28.67 13.92
N SER A 108 5.47 -29.45 13.08
CA SER A 108 6.60 -28.99 12.26
C SER A 108 6.18 -28.23 10.99
N THR A 109 4.87 -28.11 10.72
CA THR A 109 4.33 -27.49 9.50
C THR A 109 3.79 -26.08 9.78
N ILE A 110 4.62 -25.19 10.32
CA ILE A 110 4.32 -23.75 10.27
C ILE A 110 4.52 -23.31 8.82
N ILE A 111 3.47 -22.87 8.14
CA ILE A 111 3.63 -22.30 6.79
C ILE A 111 4.37 -20.97 6.93
N GLN A 112 5.52 -20.87 6.28
CA GLN A 112 6.24 -19.62 6.01
C GLN A 112 6.28 -19.50 4.49
N PRO A 113 5.37 -18.73 3.88
CA PRO A 113 5.35 -18.60 2.43
C PRO A 113 6.63 -17.88 1.96
N ASP A 114 7.22 -18.36 0.86
CA ASP A 114 8.26 -17.60 0.17
C ASP A 114 7.67 -16.40 -0.60
N ASP A 115 8.51 -15.47 -1.06
CA ASP A 115 8.09 -14.26 -1.80
C ASP A 115 7.16 -14.56 -2.99
N ARG A 116 7.34 -15.70 -3.67
CA ARG A 116 6.52 -16.09 -4.81
C ARG A 116 5.16 -16.58 -4.34
N GLN A 117 5.11 -17.35 -3.27
CA GLN A 117 3.89 -17.82 -2.62
C GLN A 117 3.08 -16.64 -2.08
N GLU A 118 3.72 -15.72 -1.36
CA GLU A 118 3.11 -14.47 -0.87
C GLU A 118 2.43 -13.69 -2.00
N LYS A 119 3.15 -13.51 -3.12
CA LYS A 119 2.62 -12.83 -4.30
C LYS A 119 1.38 -13.52 -4.85
N ILE A 120 1.41 -14.84 -5.04
CA ILE A 120 0.27 -15.61 -5.57
C ILE A 120 -0.94 -15.50 -4.63
N LEU A 121 -0.72 -15.58 -3.32
CA LEU A 121 -1.78 -15.47 -2.32
C LEU A 121 -2.48 -14.11 -2.39
N ILE A 122 -1.71 -13.04 -2.43
CA ILE A 122 -2.24 -11.68 -2.51
C ILE A 122 -2.97 -11.43 -3.84
N GLU A 123 -2.42 -11.89 -4.96
CA GLU A 123 -3.06 -11.77 -6.28
C GLU A 123 -4.43 -12.48 -6.28
N LYS A 124 -4.50 -13.72 -5.79
CA LYS A 124 -5.78 -14.46 -5.68
C LYS A 124 -6.78 -13.75 -4.76
N LEU A 125 -6.32 -13.34 -3.58
CA LEU A 125 -7.16 -12.66 -2.59
C LEU A 125 -7.78 -11.37 -3.17
N ILE A 126 -6.97 -10.54 -3.83
CA ILE A 126 -7.44 -9.31 -4.48
C ILE A 126 -8.48 -9.62 -5.54
N VAL A 127 -8.27 -10.63 -6.39
CA VAL A 127 -9.22 -11.02 -7.44
C VAL A 127 -10.57 -11.42 -6.84
N VAL A 128 -10.57 -12.29 -5.83
CA VAL A 128 -11.82 -12.76 -5.22
C VAL A 128 -12.58 -11.65 -4.53
N ILE A 129 -11.89 -10.76 -3.81
CA ILE A 129 -12.53 -9.61 -3.17
C ILE A 129 -13.05 -8.62 -4.24
N ASN A 130 -12.26 -8.34 -5.28
CA ASN A 130 -12.67 -7.39 -6.32
C ASN A 130 -13.89 -7.86 -7.10
N ASN A 131 -14.03 -9.16 -7.35
CA ASN A 131 -15.23 -9.73 -7.95
C ASN A 131 -16.49 -9.40 -7.11
N ALA A 132 -16.37 -9.45 -5.78
CA ALA A 132 -17.46 -9.09 -4.87
C ALA A 132 -17.69 -7.58 -4.73
N LEU A 133 -16.64 -6.76 -4.88
CA LEU A 133 -16.71 -5.30 -4.77
C LEU A 133 -17.13 -4.59 -6.07
N THR A 134 -16.98 -5.26 -7.22
CA THR A 134 -17.29 -4.69 -8.56
C THR A 134 -18.67 -4.05 -8.65
N PRO A 135 -19.77 -4.66 -8.15
CA PRO A 135 -21.11 -4.04 -8.20
C PRO A 135 -21.21 -2.72 -7.42
N LEU A 136 -20.30 -2.48 -6.48
CA LEU A 136 -20.23 -1.24 -5.69
C LEU A 136 -19.33 -0.18 -6.34
N SER A 137 -18.71 -0.50 -7.48
CA SER A 137 -17.67 0.33 -8.10
C SER A 137 -16.49 0.57 -7.17
N LEU A 138 -16.15 -0.44 -6.37
CA LEU A 138 -15.01 -0.44 -5.46
C LEU A 138 -14.03 -1.54 -5.88
N ARG A 139 -12.74 -1.32 -5.60
CA ARG A 139 -11.71 -2.34 -5.81
C ARG A 139 -10.54 -2.17 -4.86
N LEU A 140 -10.03 -3.29 -4.38
CA LEU A 140 -8.72 -3.37 -3.76
C LEU A 140 -7.62 -3.30 -4.82
N VAL A 141 -6.59 -2.54 -4.51
CA VAL A 141 -5.37 -2.47 -5.32
C VAL A 141 -4.16 -2.66 -4.43
N GLN A 142 -3.16 -3.34 -4.96
CA GLN A 142 -1.82 -3.27 -4.41
C GLN A 142 -1.10 -2.03 -4.95
N VAL A 143 -0.51 -1.26 -4.05
CA VAL A 143 0.30 -0.08 -4.33
C VAL A 143 1.65 -0.23 -3.65
N ASP A 144 2.70 0.21 -4.30
CA ASP A 144 4.02 0.28 -3.71
C ASP A 144 4.18 1.61 -2.99
N ASP A 145 4.99 1.63 -1.93
CA ASP A 145 5.44 2.89 -1.35
C ASP A 145 6.36 3.62 -2.35
N GLU A 146 6.16 4.91 -2.59
CA GLU A 146 7.08 5.68 -3.44
C GLU A 146 8.35 6.11 -2.66
N TYR A 147 8.29 6.11 -1.31
CA TYR A 147 9.36 6.54 -0.43
C TYR A 147 10.32 5.42 -0.01
N ASP A 148 9.98 4.15 -0.27
CA ASP A 148 10.85 3.00 -0.04
C ASP A 148 10.67 1.89 -1.10
N ASP A 149 11.50 0.85 -1.05
CA ASP A 149 11.47 -0.25 -2.04
C ASP A 149 10.95 -1.58 -1.46
N GLN A 150 10.63 -1.60 -0.16
CA GLN A 150 10.38 -2.82 0.61
C GLN A 150 8.90 -3.00 0.94
N ASN A 151 8.15 -1.92 0.95
CA ASN A 151 6.77 -1.90 1.40
C ASN A 151 5.80 -1.79 0.22
N SER A 152 4.78 -2.62 0.30
CA SER A 152 3.59 -2.50 -0.53
C SER A 152 2.37 -2.66 0.36
N TYR A 153 1.28 -2.06 -0.09
CA TYR A 153 0.07 -1.90 0.67
C TYR A 153 -1.14 -2.23 -0.19
N ILE A 154 -2.23 -2.61 0.48
CA ILE A 154 -3.55 -2.74 -0.12
C ILE A 154 -4.38 -1.52 0.26
N VAL A 155 -4.95 -0.87 -0.75
CA VAL A 155 -5.84 0.29 -0.62
C VAL A 155 -7.17 -0.03 -1.29
N LEU A 156 -8.26 0.45 -0.72
CA LEU A 156 -9.59 0.41 -1.35
C LEU A 156 -9.79 1.66 -2.18
N LEU A 157 -9.98 1.50 -3.49
CA LEU A 157 -10.29 2.59 -4.41
C LEU A 157 -11.75 2.55 -4.83
N SER A 158 -12.29 3.74 -5.12
CA SER A 158 -13.56 3.91 -5.81
C SER A 158 -13.32 4.17 -7.30
N ASP A 159 -13.96 3.39 -8.14
CA ASP A 159 -14.00 3.61 -9.59
C ASP A 159 -15.06 4.64 -9.99
N ARG A 160 -15.93 5.04 -9.05
CA ARG A 160 -16.80 6.19 -9.27
C ARG A 160 -15.91 7.43 -9.37
N ARG A 161 -16.06 8.17 -10.47
CA ARG A 161 -15.41 9.47 -10.64
C ARG A 161 -16.31 10.57 -10.09
N PRO A 162 -15.93 11.17 -8.96
CA PRO A 162 -16.14 12.60 -8.79
C PRO A 162 -14.81 13.34 -8.82
N SER A 163 -14.73 14.40 -9.61
CA SER A 163 -13.71 15.44 -9.51
C SER A 163 -13.60 16.05 -8.09
N ASN A 164 -14.60 15.81 -7.24
CA ASN A 164 -14.70 16.26 -5.86
C ASN A 164 -14.78 15.12 -4.83
N PHE A 165 -14.31 13.91 -5.15
CA PHE A 165 -14.41 12.74 -4.25
C PHE A 165 -13.96 13.03 -2.82
N LEU A 166 -12.84 13.73 -2.64
CA LEU A 166 -12.34 14.08 -1.30
C LEU A 166 -13.33 14.96 -0.54
N ARG A 167 -13.92 15.94 -1.22
CA ARG A 167 -14.89 16.85 -0.62
C ARG A 167 -16.14 16.10 -0.19
N ASP A 168 -16.65 15.25 -1.07
CA ASP A 168 -17.92 14.56 -0.86
C ASP A 168 -17.76 13.36 0.11
N ALA A 169 -16.60 12.70 0.15
CA ALA A 169 -16.32 11.58 1.05
C ALA A 169 -15.96 12.01 2.48
N PHE A 170 -15.28 13.16 2.64
CA PHE A 170 -14.88 13.68 3.96
C PHE A 170 -15.78 14.78 4.50
N GLY A 171 -16.78 15.22 3.74
CA GLY A 171 -17.64 16.33 4.13
C GLY A 171 -16.87 17.66 4.26
N LEU A 172 -15.77 17.81 3.52
CA LEU A 172 -14.94 19.01 3.58
C LEU A 172 -15.72 20.21 3.03
N THR A 173 -15.58 21.34 3.71
CA THR A 173 -15.97 22.63 3.16
C THR A 173 -15.12 22.96 1.93
N GLN A 174 -15.62 23.88 1.10
CA GLN A 174 -14.86 24.34 -0.06
C GLN A 174 -13.52 24.98 0.36
N THR A 175 -13.46 25.62 1.53
CA THR A 175 -12.24 26.22 2.05
C THR A 175 -11.22 25.17 2.47
N GLU A 176 -11.62 24.15 3.22
CA GLU A 176 -10.74 23.05 3.64
C GLU A 176 -10.20 22.28 2.44
N PHE A 177 -11.04 22.01 1.44
CA PHE A 177 -10.58 21.39 0.19
C PHE A 177 -9.59 22.29 -0.57
N THR A 178 -9.79 23.61 -0.56
CA THR A 178 -8.85 24.56 -1.15
C THR A 178 -7.51 24.55 -0.41
N LEU A 179 -7.53 24.54 0.93
CA LEU A 179 -6.31 24.47 1.73
C LEU A 179 -5.55 23.17 1.48
N PHE A 180 -6.25 22.03 1.46
CA PHE A 180 -5.65 20.74 1.12
C PHE A 180 -4.99 20.76 -0.27
N HIS A 181 -5.67 21.33 -1.26
CA HIS A 181 -5.10 21.48 -2.60
C HIS A 181 -3.81 22.32 -2.60
N LEU A 182 -3.78 23.43 -1.86
CA LEU A 182 -2.59 24.27 -1.76
C LEU A 182 -1.42 23.53 -1.10
N TRP A 183 -1.69 22.73 -0.05
CA TRP A 183 -0.66 21.87 0.56
C TRP A 183 -0.15 20.82 -0.43
N VAL A 184 -1.03 20.14 -1.16
CA VAL A 184 -0.62 19.16 -2.19
C VAL A 184 0.22 19.82 -3.28
N ASN A 185 -0.15 21.01 -3.72
CA ASN A 185 0.62 21.76 -4.72
C ASN A 185 2.01 22.14 -4.21
N ALA A 186 2.10 22.61 -2.97
CA ALA A 186 3.37 22.94 -2.34
C ALA A 186 4.27 21.70 -2.18
N ILE A 187 3.71 20.57 -1.73
CA ILE A 187 4.40 19.27 -1.64
C ILE A 187 4.95 18.85 -3.01
N CYS A 188 4.12 18.81 -4.06
CA CYS A 188 4.53 18.37 -5.40
C CYS A 188 5.51 19.33 -6.11
N SER A 189 5.57 20.59 -5.65
CA SER A 189 6.48 21.61 -6.15
C SER A 189 7.78 21.72 -5.36
N SER A 190 7.85 21.11 -4.18
CA SER A 190 9.04 21.10 -3.32
C SER A 190 10.14 20.19 -3.91
N GLU A 191 11.40 20.46 -3.54
CA GLU A 191 12.54 19.65 -4.00
C GLU A 191 12.55 18.23 -3.39
N ASN A 192 12.05 18.10 -2.16
CA ASN A 192 12.08 16.86 -1.39
C ASN A 192 10.75 16.09 -1.38
N ASP A 193 9.77 16.55 -2.15
CA ASP A 193 8.40 16.02 -2.16
C ASP A 193 7.74 16.06 -0.76
N GLU A 194 8.14 17.05 0.06
CA GLU A 194 7.65 17.37 1.40
C GLU A 194 7.81 18.87 1.70
N ILE A 195 6.98 19.41 2.58
CA ILE A 195 7.07 20.81 3.05
C ILE A 195 7.13 20.88 4.57
N LEU A 196 7.61 21.99 5.12
CA LEU A 196 7.61 22.20 6.57
C LEU A 196 6.18 22.46 7.09
N LYS A 197 5.90 22.04 8.32
CA LYS A 197 4.63 22.31 9.00
C LYS A 197 4.37 23.82 9.13
N CYS A 198 5.40 24.62 9.39
CA CYS A 198 5.28 26.07 9.44
C CYS A 198 4.91 26.69 8.08
N GLU A 199 5.41 26.13 6.97
CA GLU A 199 5.05 26.55 5.63
C GLU A 199 3.57 26.22 5.35
N ALA A 200 3.12 25.02 5.73
CA ALA A 200 1.72 24.64 5.61
C ALA A 200 0.77 25.60 6.38
N PHE A 201 1.18 26.10 7.54
CA PHE A 201 0.41 27.05 8.33
C PHE A 201 0.48 28.48 7.80
N SER A 202 1.60 28.86 7.17
CA SER A 202 1.68 30.11 6.42
C SER A 202 0.67 30.13 5.27
N ILE A 203 0.57 29.03 4.52
CA ILE A 203 -0.42 28.87 3.44
C ILE A 203 -1.85 28.99 3.98
N ALA A 204 -2.13 28.42 5.14
CA ALA A 204 -3.43 28.56 5.80
C ALA A 204 -3.71 30.01 6.21
N SER A 205 -2.73 30.69 6.80
CA SER A 205 -2.83 32.10 7.20
C SER A 205 -3.13 33.02 6.01
N ASP A 206 -2.47 32.80 4.88
CA ASP A 206 -2.73 33.55 3.64
C ASP A 206 -4.15 33.32 3.09
N LEU A 207 -4.71 32.13 3.31
CA LEU A 207 -6.10 31.82 2.98
C LEU A 207 -7.08 32.48 3.98
N LEU A 208 -6.73 32.54 5.27
CA LEU A 208 -7.51 33.22 6.31
C LEU A 208 -7.60 34.72 6.08
N LEU A 209 -6.53 35.36 5.59
CA LEU A 209 -6.53 36.77 5.18
C LEU A 209 -7.54 37.05 4.05
N LYS A 210 -7.95 36.02 3.28
CA LYS A 210 -9.03 36.10 2.28
C LYS A 210 -10.44 35.90 2.88
N GLY A 211 -10.56 35.93 4.22
CA GLY A 211 -11.83 35.94 4.95
C GLY A 211 -12.46 34.58 5.22
N LYS A 212 -11.76 33.46 4.98
CA LYS A 212 -12.31 32.11 5.19
C LYS A 212 -11.63 31.41 6.35
N LYS A 213 -12.33 31.26 7.48
CA LYS A 213 -11.85 30.55 8.67
C LYS A 213 -11.75 29.04 8.43
N VAL A 214 -10.61 28.46 8.80
CA VAL A 214 -10.34 27.02 8.86
C VAL A 214 -9.55 26.78 10.13
N ASP A 215 -9.77 25.66 10.81
CA ASP A 215 -8.89 25.17 11.87
C ASP A 215 -7.80 24.30 11.21
N GLU A 216 -6.69 24.92 10.83
CA GLU A 216 -5.64 24.28 10.03
C GLU A 216 -4.93 23.13 10.77
N GLU A 217 -4.77 23.22 12.09
CA GLU A 217 -4.17 22.15 12.89
C GLU A 217 -5.14 20.96 12.94
N HIS A 218 -6.43 21.20 13.22
CA HIS A 218 -7.42 20.13 13.22
C HIS A 218 -7.51 19.43 11.85
N LEU A 219 -7.56 20.21 10.76
CA LEU A 219 -7.62 19.67 9.41
C LEU A 219 -6.36 18.86 9.06
N LEU A 220 -5.18 19.35 9.43
CA LEU A 220 -3.93 18.62 9.21
C LEU A 220 -3.92 17.29 9.98
N GLN A 221 -4.30 17.29 11.26
CA GLN A 221 -4.40 16.07 12.06
C GLN A 221 -5.45 15.09 11.51
N GLN A 222 -6.56 15.61 10.95
CA GLN A 222 -7.55 14.78 10.27
C GLN A 222 -6.94 14.07 9.05
N PHE A 223 -6.19 14.75 8.19
CA PHE A 223 -5.55 14.10 7.04
C PHE A 223 -4.44 13.11 7.45
N VAL A 224 -3.69 13.40 8.52
CA VAL A 224 -2.64 12.51 9.04
C VAL A 224 -3.23 11.24 9.66
N SER A 225 -4.26 11.38 10.50
CA SER A 225 -4.95 10.23 11.11
C SER A 225 -5.60 9.33 10.06
N ASN A 226 -6.10 9.92 8.97
CA ASN A 226 -6.68 9.18 7.84
C ASN A 226 -5.66 8.71 6.81
N LYS A 227 -4.35 8.87 7.04
CA LYS A 227 -3.26 8.39 6.16
C LYS A 227 -3.24 9.04 4.77
N TRP A 228 -3.77 10.24 4.61
CA TRP A 228 -3.61 10.99 3.35
C TRP A 228 -2.29 11.77 3.33
N LEU A 229 -1.94 12.31 4.49
CA LEU A 229 -0.68 12.96 4.75
C LEU A 229 0.10 12.16 5.80
N ALA A 230 1.42 12.22 5.72
CA ALA A 230 2.33 11.77 6.75
C ALA A 230 3.02 12.99 7.36
N MET A 231 3.25 12.96 8.66
CA MET A 231 3.97 13.99 9.40
C MET A 231 5.20 13.37 10.05
N ASP A 232 6.36 13.96 9.78
CA ASP A 232 7.58 13.69 10.54
C ASP A 232 7.64 14.70 11.69
N ASN A 233 7.48 14.22 12.93
CA ASN A 233 7.48 15.09 14.11
C ASN A 233 8.89 15.62 14.46
N GLU A 234 9.94 14.92 14.07
CA GLU A 234 11.32 15.32 14.38
C GLU A 234 11.77 16.42 13.41
N ARG A 235 11.44 16.26 12.13
CA ARG A 235 11.76 17.23 11.08
C ARG A 235 10.70 18.33 10.93
N ALA A 236 9.54 18.14 11.56
CA ALA A 236 8.35 18.95 11.37
C ALA A 236 7.97 19.10 9.89
N THR A 237 8.09 18.03 9.09
CA THR A 237 7.69 18.01 7.68
C THR A 237 6.37 17.29 7.48
N ILE A 238 5.66 17.67 6.41
CA ILE A 238 4.46 17.01 5.94
C ILE A 238 4.64 16.60 4.48
N ARG A 239 4.11 15.42 4.14
CA ARG A 239 4.17 14.86 2.78
C ARG A 239 2.90 14.06 2.49
N LEU A 240 2.67 13.75 1.21
CA LEU A 240 1.63 12.78 0.84
C LEU A 240 2.02 11.39 1.33
N ASP A 241 1.09 10.71 1.99
CA ASP A 241 1.26 9.32 2.40
C ASP A 241 0.81 8.37 1.28
N THR A 242 1.18 7.09 1.36
CA THR A 242 0.99 6.09 0.28
C THR A 242 -0.48 5.93 -0.12
N ARG A 243 -1.42 6.03 0.83
CA ARG A 243 -2.86 6.05 0.53
C ARG A 243 -3.26 7.30 -0.23
N GLY A 244 -2.76 8.48 0.19
CA GLY A 244 -3.00 9.73 -0.50
C GLY A 244 -2.54 9.68 -1.95
N ILE A 245 -1.32 9.20 -2.21
CA ILE A 245 -0.80 9.03 -3.57
C ILE A 245 -1.69 8.09 -4.40
N ALA A 246 -2.15 6.99 -3.80
CA ALA A 246 -2.96 5.98 -4.48
C ALA A 246 -4.37 6.47 -4.84
N GLU A 247 -5.08 7.11 -3.90
CA GLU A 247 -6.46 7.56 -4.10
C GLU A 247 -6.54 8.86 -4.93
N LEU A 248 -5.51 9.71 -4.90
CA LEU A 248 -5.48 10.98 -5.63
C LEU A 248 -5.12 10.87 -7.12
N GLN A 249 -4.90 9.68 -7.68
CA GLN A 249 -4.50 9.54 -9.09
C GLN A 249 -5.47 10.22 -10.09
N ASN A 250 -6.78 10.19 -9.82
CA ASN A 250 -7.76 10.92 -10.63
C ASN A 250 -7.69 12.44 -10.42
N TYR A 251 -7.40 12.88 -9.20
CA TYR A 251 -7.18 14.29 -8.88
C TYR A 251 -5.90 14.83 -9.55
N PHE A 252 -4.82 14.05 -9.55
CA PHE A 252 -3.60 14.38 -10.28
C PHE A 252 -3.85 14.44 -11.78
N SER A 253 -4.68 13.55 -12.31
CA SER A 253 -5.03 13.54 -13.75
C SER A 253 -5.68 14.85 -14.21
N SER A 254 -6.50 15.49 -13.38
CA SER A 254 -7.17 16.74 -13.73
C SER A 254 -6.33 18.00 -13.49
N ARG A 255 -5.17 17.86 -12.83
CA ARG A 255 -4.30 18.97 -12.40
C ARG A 255 -2.82 18.71 -12.69
N ALA A 256 -2.53 17.83 -13.64
CA ALA A 256 -1.17 17.34 -13.89
C ALA A 256 -0.20 18.48 -14.23
N ASP A 257 -0.63 19.40 -15.10
CA ASP A 257 0.18 20.54 -15.54
C ASP A 257 0.42 21.53 -14.40
N GLU A 258 -0.59 21.77 -13.57
CA GLU A 258 -0.52 22.64 -12.40
C GLU A 258 0.48 22.09 -11.37
N LEU A 259 0.37 20.79 -11.06
CA LEU A 259 1.20 20.11 -10.07
C LEU A 259 2.57 19.68 -10.62
N LYS A 260 2.83 19.93 -11.92
CA LYS A 260 4.04 19.54 -12.66
C LYS A 260 4.38 18.06 -12.44
N LEU A 261 3.38 17.17 -12.50
CA LEU A 261 3.54 15.75 -12.22
C LEU A 261 3.83 14.96 -13.49
N GLU A 262 4.79 14.04 -13.39
CA GLU A 262 5.19 13.17 -14.48
C GLU A 262 4.47 11.82 -14.38
N LYS A 263 4.19 11.20 -15.53
CA LYS A 263 3.64 9.83 -15.56
C LYS A 263 4.75 8.80 -15.64
N CYS A 264 4.62 7.76 -14.83
CA CYS A 264 5.43 6.57 -14.96
C CYS A 264 5.12 5.85 -16.26
N VAL A 265 6.14 5.68 -17.11
CA VAL A 265 6.01 5.01 -18.41
C VAL A 265 5.65 3.52 -18.29
N ILE A 266 5.86 2.89 -17.13
CA ILE A 266 5.58 1.47 -16.90
C ILE A 266 4.13 1.24 -16.46
N CYS A 267 3.64 2.01 -15.48
CA CYS A 267 2.32 1.78 -14.89
C CYS A 267 1.26 2.83 -15.27
N GLY A 268 1.66 3.91 -15.96
CA GLY A 268 0.79 5.01 -16.39
C GLY A 268 0.29 5.94 -15.26
N LYS A 269 0.67 5.67 -14.01
CA LYS A 269 0.30 6.48 -12.83
C LYS A 269 1.24 7.67 -12.66
N PHE A 270 0.77 8.71 -11.99
CA PHE A 270 1.60 9.87 -11.65
C PHE A 270 2.64 9.52 -10.60
N ILE A 271 3.83 10.12 -10.76
CA ILE A 271 4.94 10.04 -9.82
C ILE A 271 4.88 11.28 -8.95
N VAL A 272 4.67 11.07 -7.65
CA VAL A 272 4.63 12.16 -6.66
C VAL A 272 6.02 12.38 -6.09
N VAL A 273 6.78 11.31 -5.83
CA VAL A 273 8.11 11.37 -5.24
C VAL A 273 9.17 11.45 -6.35
N LYS A 274 9.40 12.64 -6.88
CA LYS A 274 10.26 12.88 -8.05
C LYS A 274 11.73 12.61 -7.75
N ASN A 275 12.18 12.87 -6.53
CA ASN A 275 13.59 12.70 -6.16
C ASN A 275 14.07 11.24 -6.19
N ARG A 276 13.15 10.27 -6.04
CA ARG A 276 13.42 8.82 -6.16
C ARG A 276 13.08 8.25 -7.54
N ALA A 277 12.46 9.04 -8.40
CA ALA A 277 12.05 8.60 -9.73
C ALA A 277 13.26 8.25 -10.59
N VAL A 278 13.08 7.30 -11.50
CA VAL A 278 14.11 6.91 -12.46
C VAL A 278 13.85 7.67 -13.76
N PHE A 279 14.80 8.52 -14.15
CA PHE A 279 14.69 9.43 -15.30
C PHE A 279 15.56 9.02 -16.48
N CYS A 280 14.95 8.88 -17.67
CA CYS A 280 15.67 8.56 -18.89
C CYS A 280 16.22 9.80 -19.58
N ARG A 281 17.56 9.96 -19.56
CA ARG A 281 18.22 11.06 -20.28
C ARG A 281 18.08 10.99 -21.80
N MET A 282 17.82 9.81 -22.36
CA MET A 282 17.73 9.63 -23.82
C MET A 282 16.35 9.99 -24.38
N CYS A 283 15.26 9.62 -23.69
CA CYS A 283 13.90 9.86 -24.17
C CYS A 283 13.06 10.77 -23.25
N GLY A 284 13.63 11.26 -22.15
CA GLY A 284 12.93 12.11 -21.18
C GLY A 284 11.91 11.38 -20.30
N SER A 285 11.69 10.07 -20.45
CA SER A 285 10.64 9.36 -19.72
C SER A 285 10.98 9.16 -18.24
N PHE A 286 9.98 9.24 -17.37
CA PHE A 286 10.09 8.91 -15.95
C PHE A 286 9.47 7.55 -15.64
N SER A 287 9.98 6.88 -14.62
CA SER A 287 9.33 5.71 -14.02
C SER A 287 9.46 5.72 -12.50
N HIS A 288 8.45 5.20 -11.81
CA HIS A 288 8.58 4.87 -10.40
C HIS A 288 9.74 3.91 -10.19
N ARG A 289 10.53 4.15 -9.15
CA ARG A 289 11.67 3.29 -8.80
C ARG A 289 11.27 1.83 -8.68
N GLN A 290 10.17 1.57 -7.96
CA GLN A 290 9.70 0.20 -7.75
C GLN A 290 9.17 -0.47 -9.02
N CYS A 291 8.56 0.29 -9.94
CA CYS A 291 8.16 -0.23 -11.25
C CYS A 291 9.39 -0.69 -12.04
N GLY A 292 10.43 0.13 -12.04
CA GLY A 292 11.69 -0.22 -12.69
C GLY A 292 12.40 -1.42 -12.03
N LEU A 293 12.44 -1.49 -10.70
CA LEU A 293 13.01 -2.63 -9.97
C LEU A 293 12.27 -3.94 -10.30
N LYS A 294 10.93 -3.90 -10.37
CA LYS A 294 10.10 -5.05 -10.76
C LYS A 294 10.37 -5.47 -12.21
N MET A 295 10.56 -4.50 -13.11
CA MET A 295 10.91 -4.76 -14.51
C MET A 295 12.29 -5.41 -14.64
N ILE A 296 13.29 -4.97 -13.85
CA ILE A 296 14.62 -5.59 -13.83
C ILE A 296 14.53 -7.03 -13.29
N LYS A 297 13.79 -7.26 -12.21
CA LYS A 297 13.62 -8.59 -11.60
C LYS A 297 12.89 -9.59 -12.50
N SER A 298 11.99 -9.13 -13.37
CA SER A 298 11.21 -10.02 -14.25
C SER A 298 12.00 -10.53 -15.46
N VAL A 299 13.09 -9.87 -15.83
CA VAL A 299 13.90 -10.21 -16.99
C VAL A 299 15.12 -11.03 -16.56
N LYS A 300 15.23 -12.28 -17.07
CA LYS A 300 16.38 -13.16 -16.76
C LYS A 300 17.70 -12.66 -17.38
N THR A 301 17.63 -11.86 -18.44
CA THR A 301 18.78 -11.23 -19.10
C THR A 301 19.12 -9.92 -18.42
N ARG A 302 20.38 -9.71 -18.01
CA ARG A 302 20.84 -8.52 -17.27
C ARG A 302 20.72 -7.17 -18.02
N LYS A 303 20.27 -7.18 -19.27
CA LYS A 303 20.02 -5.97 -20.07
C LYS A 303 18.51 -5.80 -20.23
N VAL A 304 17.96 -4.85 -19.48
CA VAL A 304 16.61 -4.32 -19.68
C VAL A 304 16.75 -3.01 -20.44
N LEU A 305 15.89 -2.75 -21.43
CA LEU A 305 15.89 -1.48 -22.15
C LEU A 305 14.85 -0.53 -21.56
N CYS A 306 15.05 0.76 -21.75
CA CYS A 306 14.08 1.76 -21.36
C CYS A 306 12.74 1.54 -22.11
N PRO A 307 11.60 1.46 -21.40
CA PRO A 307 10.29 1.27 -22.03
C PRO A 307 9.73 2.55 -22.67
N GLY A 308 10.44 3.68 -22.57
CA GLY A 308 10.06 4.95 -23.17
C GLY A 308 10.20 4.99 -24.69
N LYS A 309 9.69 6.06 -25.28
CA LYS A 309 9.76 6.34 -26.72
C LYS A 309 10.47 7.68 -26.94
N LEU A 310 11.27 7.74 -28.00
CA LEU A 310 11.90 8.97 -28.47
C LEU A 310 10.85 9.91 -29.11
N GLU A 311 11.24 11.15 -29.40
CA GLU A 311 10.35 12.15 -30.02
C GLU A 311 9.82 11.70 -31.40
N ASN A 312 10.60 10.90 -32.13
CA ASN A 312 10.20 10.31 -33.41
C ASN A 312 9.25 9.10 -33.27
N GLY A 313 8.88 8.72 -32.04
CA GLY A 313 7.98 7.60 -31.73
C GLY A 313 8.67 6.23 -31.65
N GLU A 314 9.96 6.13 -31.96
CA GLU A 314 10.73 4.89 -31.88
C GLU A 314 11.00 4.48 -30.42
N SER A 315 11.19 3.18 -30.19
CA SER A 315 11.54 2.65 -28.88
C SER A 315 12.91 3.15 -28.41
N CYS A 316 12.99 3.55 -27.15
CA CYS A 316 14.24 3.96 -26.54
C CYS A 316 15.21 2.78 -26.42
N THR A 317 16.47 2.99 -26.81
CA THR A 317 17.53 1.97 -26.77
C THR A 317 18.42 2.07 -25.52
N ALA A 318 18.09 2.96 -24.57
CA ALA A 318 18.87 3.15 -23.36
C ALA A 318 18.85 1.88 -22.51
N GLY A 319 20.01 1.50 -21.95
CA GLY A 319 20.07 0.50 -20.89
C GLY A 319 19.32 0.99 -19.66
N PHE A 320 18.40 0.16 -19.16
CA PHE A 320 17.60 0.45 -17.98
C PHE A 320 18.29 -0.09 -16.73
N HIS A 321 18.84 0.82 -15.93
CA HIS A 321 19.63 0.55 -14.74
C HIS A 321 19.08 1.37 -13.56
N ILE A 322 19.01 0.73 -12.40
CA ILE A 322 18.67 1.38 -11.14
C ILE A 322 19.82 1.07 -10.19
N SER A 323 20.50 2.09 -9.68
CA SER A 323 21.51 1.93 -8.65
C SER A 323 20.84 1.35 -7.41
N VAL A 324 21.21 0.12 -7.04
CA VAL A 324 20.77 -0.50 -5.78
C VAL A 324 21.70 0.03 -4.69
N GLU A 325 21.44 1.22 -4.18
CA GLU A 325 22.08 1.66 -2.93
C GLU A 325 21.47 0.85 -1.78
N ILE A 326 22.15 -0.25 -1.43
CA ILE A 326 21.96 -0.96 -0.17
C ILE A 326 22.86 -0.23 0.83
N GLU A 327 22.30 0.68 1.63
CA GLU A 327 22.66 1.01 3.02
C GLU A 327 22.31 2.46 3.41
N SER A 328 21.54 2.58 4.49
CA SER A 328 21.37 3.72 5.41
C SER A 328 21.75 5.12 4.89
N VAL A 329 20.76 5.87 4.39
CA VAL A 329 20.91 7.31 4.21
C VAL A 329 20.95 7.99 5.57
N ASN A 330 22.17 8.29 6.02
CA ASN A 330 22.41 9.47 6.86
C ASN A 330 21.88 10.68 6.08
N GLN A 331 20.94 11.37 6.69
CA GLN A 331 20.01 12.37 6.15
C GLN A 331 20.63 13.68 5.61
N ASN A 332 21.87 13.69 5.15
CA ASN A 332 22.58 14.93 4.76
C ASN A 332 23.19 14.93 3.35
N GLN A 333 22.66 14.16 2.39
CA GLN A 333 23.12 14.28 1.00
C GLN A 333 21.99 14.61 0.03
N LYS A 334 22.23 15.72 -0.68
CA LYS A 334 21.43 16.38 -1.71
C LYS A 334 21.02 15.41 -2.83
N GLY A 335 19.88 15.69 -3.44
CA GLY A 335 19.21 14.88 -4.47
C GLY A 335 20.15 14.22 -5.46
N TYR A 336 20.22 12.90 -5.40
CA TYR A 336 20.82 12.07 -6.43
C TYR A 336 19.72 11.53 -7.33
N PHE A 337 19.60 12.10 -8.52
CA PHE A 337 18.89 11.45 -9.61
C PHE A 337 19.63 10.15 -9.95
N HIS A 338 18.94 9.01 -9.91
CA HIS A 338 19.50 7.75 -10.40
C HIS A 338 19.56 7.78 -11.93
N TYR A 339 20.75 7.56 -12.49
CA TYR A 339 21.03 7.77 -13.92
C TYR A 339 21.10 6.46 -14.71
N PHE A 340 20.69 6.53 -15.98
CA PHE A 340 21.03 5.52 -16.99
C PHE A 340 22.39 5.83 -17.63
N SER A 341 23.20 4.80 -17.87
CA SER A 341 24.44 4.90 -18.64
C SER A 341 24.27 4.33 -20.06
N GLN A 342 25.01 4.90 -21.01
CA GLN A 342 25.25 4.31 -22.32
C GLN A 342 26.31 3.21 -22.17
N GLN A 343 26.05 2.03 -22.72
CA GLN A 343 27.09 1.03 -23.04
C GLN A 343 26.95 0.64 -24.50
#